data_AF-A0A428TY53-F1
#
_entry.id   AF-A0A428TY53-F1
#
_cell.length_a   1.000
_cell.length_b   1.000
_cell.length_c   1.000
_cell.angle_alpha   90.00
_cell.angle_beta   90.00
_cell.angle_gamma   90.00
#
_symmetry.space_group_name_H-M   'P 1'
#
loop_
_entity.id
_entity.type
_entity.pdbx_description
1 polymer ?
#
loop_
_entity_poly.entity_id
_entity_poly.type
_entity_poly.pdbx_seq_one_letter_code
_entity_poly.pdbx_strand_id
1 'polypeptide(L)'
;MSFLAREEEQQLLEPFKPPFKRRFKPKARTGCHTCSLDAYNAAVSGLASRLKEEPSRTSAQAALVCCHMFVSIEVMMGDYATAFQHFLLGLRIMYQYRNRPGVSDTGRVVPCYNVGFPHLDEFAIKLFASGYPGPKHMSSCEIEHSSSTTTNINAILCDQARSDLSVLSVEVLTFLKRVTGLQSQYQVAELMATRTQILGCLQSWEQTYSQTANDMIKGMSSKRVRFGAAFSLLLHGVLTVVVNLAIGASTYDGHSLGSEVAIIKATAHMATEIGKSA
;
A
#
# COMPACT_ATOMS: atom_id res chain seq x y z
N MET A 1 3.40 -20.71 21.64
CA MET A 1 3.30 -19.24 21.53
C MET A 1 4.70 -18.71 21.33
N SER A 2 5.05 -18.34 20.09
CA SER A 2 6.45 -18.16 19.68
C SER A 2 7.01 -16.80 20.13
N PHE A 3 8.30 -16.81 20.50
CA PHE A 3 9.08 -15.66 20.96
C PHE A 3 9.05 -14.45 20.02
N LEU A 4 8.72 -14.63 18.73
CA LEU A 4 8.61 -13.56 17.73
C LEU A 4 7.38 -12.67 17.92
N ALA A 5 6.30 -13.18 18.50
CA ALA A 5 5.09 -12.39 18.75
C ALA A 5 5.28 -11.36 19.88
N ARG A 6 6.24 -11.62 20.79
CA ARG A 6 6.47 -10.79 21.98
C ARG A 6 7.40 -9.60 21.73
N GLU A 7 8.30 -9.69 20.75
CA GLU A 7 9.19 -8.58 20.38
C GLU A 7 8.48 -7.50 19.52
N GLU A 8 7.40 -7.86 18.81
CA GLU A 8 6.65 -6.92 17.96
C GLU A 8 5.62 -6.10 18.72
N GLU A 9 5.03 -6.64 19.80
CA GLU A 9 4.11 -5.91 20.70
C GLU A 9 4.80 -4.74 21.42
N GLN A 10 6.10 -4.87 21.71
CA GLN A 10 6.88 -3.86 22.44
C GLN A 10 7.32 -2.65 21.58
N GLN A 11 7.17 -2.72 20.24
CA GLN A 11 7.53 -1.60 19.34
C GLN A 11 6.38 -0.60 19.11
N LEU A 12 5.20 -0.82 19.71
CA LEU A 12 4.01 0.02 19.52
C LEU A 12 3.91 1.22 20.49
N LEU A 13 4.65 1.20 21.61
CA LEU A 13 4.62 2.25 22.65
C LEU A 13 5.93 3.06 22.76
N GLU A 14 6.97 2.68 22.02
CA GLU A 14 8.29 3.32 22.07
C GLU A 14 8.44 4.44 21.04
N PRO A 15 9.25 5.48 21.31
CA PRO A 15 9.67 6.44 20.29
C PRO A 15 10.29 5.72 19.09
N PHE A 16 10.01 6.24 17.90
CA PHE A 16 10.33 5.69 16.59
C PHE A 16 11.70 5.00 16.51
N LYS A 17 11.70 3.66 16.44
CA LYS A 17 12.86 2.84 16.06
C LYS A 17 12.62 2.29 14.65
N PRO A 18 13.24 2.85 13.59
CA PRO A 18 13.02 2.38 12.23
C PRO A 18 13.56 0.95 12.04
N PRO A 19 12.81 0.03 11.41
CA PRO A 19 13.23 -1.35 11.17
C PRO A 19 14.05 -1.50 9.87
N PHE A 20 14.85 -0.50 9.49
CA PHE A 20 15.65 -0.54 8.27
C PHE A 20 16.89 -1.43 8.49
N LYS A 21 16.71 -2.76 8.48
CA LYS A 21 17.79 -3.75 8.58
C LYS A 21 18.00 -4.55 7.28
N ARG A 22 17.62 -4.03 6.11
CA ARG A 22 17.94 -4.70 4.84
C ARG A 22 19.31 -4.28 4.33
N ARG A 23 20.20 -5.26 4.14
CA ARG A 23 21.35 -5.17 3.24
C ARG A 23 20.99 -5.91 1.95
N PHE A 24 20.92 -5.19 0.84
CA PHE A 24 20.77 -5.82 -0.47
C PHE A 24 22.06 -6.57 -0.83
N LYS A 25 21.97 -7.82 -1.30
CA LYS A 25 23.10 -8.56 -1.89
C LYS A 25 22.87 -8.63 -3.41
N PRO A 26 23.76 -8.05 -4.25
CA PRO A 26 23.56 -8.03 -5.69
C PRO A 26 23.76 -9.43 -6.30
N LYS A 27 22.94 -9.77 -7.32
CA LYS A 27 23.04 -11.04 -8.06
C LYS A 27 23.88 -10.98 -9.35
N ALA A 28 24.45 -9.83 -9.71
CA ALA A 28 25.42 -9.73 -10.82
C ALA A 28 26.30 -8.47 -10.67
N ARG A 29 27.60 -8.59 -11.00
CA ARG A 29 28.57 -7.50 -11.02
C ARG A 29 28.57 -6.83 -12.40
N THR A 30 27.93 -5.67 -12.50
CA THR A 30 28.22 -4.65 -13.53
C THR A 30 28.38 -3.31 -12.83
N GLY A 31 29.47 -2.59 -13.09
CA GLY A 31 29.99 -1.49 -12.25
C GLY A 31 29.09 -0.26 -12.09
N CYS A 32 27.98 -0.16 -12.81
CA CYS A 32 26.99 0.92 -12.67
C CYS A 32 25.84 0.57 -11.69
N HIS A 33 25.48 -0.72 -11.59
CA HIS A 33 24.39 -1.19 -10.74
C HIS A 33 24.72 -1.16 -9.24
N THR A 34 26.00 -1.27 -8.89
CA THR A 34 26.44 -1.22 -7.49
C THR A 34 26.34 0.18 -6.92
N CYS A 35 26.68 1.21 -7.71
CA CYS A 35 26.64 2.61 -7.25
C CYS A 35 25.22 3.08 -6.90
N SER A 36 24.21 2.69 -7.68
CA SER A 36 22.81 3.04 -7.41
C SER A 36 22.24 2.31 -6.18
N LEU A 37 22.61 1.05 -5.99
CA LEU A 37 22.26 0.26 -4.81
C LEU A 37 22.94 0.76 -3.54
N ASP A 38 24.20 1.16 -3.63
CA ASP A 38 24.94 1.74 -2.50
C ASP A 38 24.35 3.11 -2.12
N ALA A 39 23.98 3.94 -3.09
CA ALA A 39 23.28 5.20 -2.86
C ALA A 39 21.90 4.97 -2.22
N TYR A 40 21.14 3.97 -2.68
CA TYR A 40 19.86 3.59 -2.06
C TYR A 40 20.05 3.16 -0.60
N ASN A 41 20.99 2.24 -0.33
CA ASN A 41 21.25 1.73 1.01
C ASN A 41 21.74 2.84 1.95
N ALA A 42 22.57 3.75 1.44
CA ALA A 42 23.04 4.93 2.16
C ALA A 42 21.88 5.90 2.47
N ALA A 43 20.98 6.13 1.52
CA ALA A 43 19.80 6.98 1.72
C ALA A 43 18.85 6.38 2.78
N VAL A 44 18.56 5.08 2.73
CA VAL A 44 17.76 4.37 3.74
C VAL A 44 18.41 4.49 5.12
N SER A 45 19.71 4.23 5.21
CA SER A 45 20.46 4.27 6.48
C SER A 45 20.55 5.68 7.05
N GLY A 46 20.80 6.68 6.20
CA GLY A 46 20.84 8.09 6.59
C GLY A 46 19.47 8.63 7.00
N LEU A 47 18.38 8.12 6.41
CA LEU A 47 17.04 8.43 6.89
C LEU A 47 16.79 7.83 8.28
N ALA A 48 17.22 6.58 8.49
CA ALA A 48 17.08 5.86 9.75
C ALA A 48 17.75 6.59 10.92
N SER A 49 18.95 7.14 10.71
CA SER A 49 19.68 7.89 11.75
C SER A 49 19.00 9.23 12.06
N ARG A 50 18.65 10.01 11.02
CA ARG A 50 18.02 11.32 11.18
C ARG A 50 16.68 11.26 11.92
N LEU A 51 15.89 10.21 11.71
CA LEU A 51 14.63 10.03 12.41
C LEU A 51 14.80 9.58 13.87
N LYS A 52 15.95 8.98 14.24
CA LYS A 52 16.26 8.58 15.62
C LYS A 52 16.80 9.73 16.46
N GLU A 53 17.62 10.60 15.86
CA GLU A 53 18.35 11.65 16.58
C GLU A 53 17.46 12.86 16.91
N GLU A 54 16.64 13.32 15.95
CA GLU A 54 15.61 14.35 16.20
C GLU A 54 14.39 14.18 15.28
N PRO A 55 13.22 13.81 15.83
CA PRO A 55 11.94 13.79 15.10
C PRO A 55 11.45 15.20 14.73
N SER A 56 12.16 15.91 13.86
CA SER A 56 11.76 17.21 13.34
C SER A 56 10.72 17.10 12.20
N ARG A 57 9.98 18.19 11.96
CA ARG A 57 9.11 18.32 10.78
C ARG A 57 9.87 18.04 9.48
N THR A 58 11.11 18.52 9.37
CA THR A 58 11.95 18.34 8.18
C THR A 58 12.39 16.90 7.99
N SER A 59 12.74 16.17 9.06
CA SER A 59 13.09 14.74 8.97
C SER A 59 11.86 13.89 8.63
N ALA A 60 10.69 14.21 9.16
CA ALA A 60 9.42 13.57 8.79
C ALA A 60 9.03 13.80 7.32
N GLN A 61 9.18 15.03 6.83
CA GLN A 61 8.93 15.35 5.41
C GLN A 61 9.89 14.58 4.50
N ALA A 62 11.18 14.56 4.81
CA ALA A 62 12.17 13.78 4.08
C ALA A 62 11.83 12.27 4.10
N ALA A 63 11.39 11.75 5.25
CA ALA A 63 10.99 10.36 5.37
C ALA A 63 9.80 10.00 4.48
N LEU A 64 8.80 10.87 4.37
CA LEU A 64 7.67 10.64 3.48
C LEU A 64 8.08 10.66 2.00
N VAL A 65 8.96 11.58 1.61
CA VAL A 65 9.53 11.60 0.24
C VAL A 65 10.31 10.31 -0.03
N CYS A 66 11.12 9.84 0.91
CA CYS A 66 11.79 8.54 0.78
C CYS A 66 10.79 7.38 0.67
N CYS A 67 9.70 7.40 1.44
CA CYS A 67 8.64 6.37 1.31
C CYS A 67 8.01 6.38 -0.09
N HIS A 68 7.75 7.55 -0.69
CA HIS A 68 7.27 7.65 -2.09
C HIS A 68 8.25 6.99 -3.07
N MET A 69 9.53 7.36 -2.96
CA MET A 69 10.59 6.83 -3.83
C MET A 69 10.74 5.32 -3.66
N PHE A 70 10.81 4.82 -2.43
CA PHE A 70 10.99 3.40 -2.15
C PHE A 70 9.76 2.59 -2.56
N VAL A 71 8.54 3.05 -2.30
CA VAL A 71 7.33 2.37 -2.82
C VAL A 71 7.41 2.23 -4.35
N SER A 72 7.81 3.28 -5.05
CA SER A 72 7.98 3.24 -6.52
C SER A 72 9.04 2.23 -6.96
N ILE A 73 10.22 2.30 -6.37
CA ILE A 73 11.37 1.43 -6.71
C ILE A 73 11.01 -0.04 -6.44
N GLU A 74 10.45 -0.35 -5.27
CA GLU A 74 10.10 -1.71 -4.90
C GLU A 74 8.96 -2.26 -5.78
N VAL A 75 7.96 -1.45 -6.14
CA VAL A 75 6.90 -1.84 -7.11
C VAL A 75 7.51 -2.12 -8.49
N MET A 76 8.46 -1.29 -8.96
CA MET A 76 9.16 -1.51 -10.22
C MET A 76 10.05 -2.76 -10.21
N MET A 77 10.64 -3.10 -9.06
CA MET A 77 11.42 -4.33 -8.87
C MET A 77 10.55 -5.58 -8.62
N GLY A 78 9.23 -5.41 -8.46
CA GLY A 78 8.31 -6.51 -8.13
C GLY A 78 8.38 -6.99 -6.67
N ASP A 79 9.02 -6.25 -5.76
CA ASP A 79 9.03 -6.54 -4.32
C ASP A 79 7.87 -5.80 -3.63
N TYR A 80 6.66 -6.29 -3.90
CA TYR A 80 5.43 -5.70 -3.36
C TYR A 80 5.36 -5.78 -1.83
N ALA A 81 5.97 -6.80 -1.22
CA ALA A 81 6.04 -6.92 0.24
C ALA A 81 6.80 -5.74 0.86
N THR A 82 7.96 -5.39 0.30
CA THR A 82 8.76 -4.25 0.77
C THR A 82 8.12 -2.93 0.41
N ALA A 83 7.51 -2.82 -0.77
CA ALA A 83 6.70 -1.65 -1.13
C ALA A 83 5.59 -1.40 -0.11
N PHE A 84 4.86 -2.45 0.29
CA PHE A 84 3.78 -2.33 1.28
C PHE A 84 4.30 -1.94 2.67
N GLN A 85 5.50 -2.37 3.05
CA GLN A 85 6.13 -1.92 4.30
C GLN A 85 6.42 -0.41 4.28
N HIS A 86 6.99 0.11 3.19
CA HIS A 86 7.22 1.55 3.03
C HIS A 86 5.91 2.35 2.99
N PHE A 87 4.86 1.77 2.39
CA PHE A 87 3.53 2.34 2.40
C PHE A 87 2.98 2.49 3.83
N LEU A 88 2.95 1.42 4.62
CA LEU A 88 2.47 1.46 6.01
C LEU A 88 3.29 2.40 6.88
N LEU A 89 4.62 2.40 6.70
CA LEU A 89 5.51 3.29 7.43
C LEU A 89 5.18 4.76 7.15
N GLY A 90 5.02 5.12 5.88
CA GLY A 90 4.69 6.49 5.55
C GLY A 90 3.27 6.87 5.95
N LEU A 91 2.29 5.96 5.93
CA LEU A 91 0.97 6.21 6.53
C LEU A 91 1.08 6.54 8.02
N ARG A 92 1.90 5.80 8.77
CA ARG A 92 2.17 6.09 10.18
C ARG A 92 2.78 7.49 10.36
N ILE A 93 3.73 7.88 9.52
CA ILE A 93 4.35 9.22 9.59
C ILE A 93 3.32 10.31 9.24
N MET A 94 2.55 10.14 8.16
CA MET A 94 1.48 11.06 7.78
C MET A 94 0.51 11.30 8.94
N TYR A 95 0.23 10.21 9.65
CA TYR A 95 -0.69 10.22 10.76
C TYR A 95 -0.13 10.91 12.01
N GLN A 96 1.07 10.52 12.44
CA GLN A 96 1.78 11.12 13.58
C GLN A 96 1.97 12.63 13.42
N TYR A 97 2.22 13.07 12.19
CA TYR A 97 2.40 14.48 11.84
C TYR A 97 1.12 15.13 11.31
N ARG A 98 -0.06 14.51 11.42
CA ARG A 98 -1.35 15.09 11.01
C ARG A 98 -1.30 15.76 9.64
N ASN A 99 -0.90 15.00 8.63
CA ASN A 99 -0.78 15.46 7.25
C ASN A 99 -2.15 15.81 6.64
N ARG A 100 -3.22 15.16 7.13
CA ARG A 100 -4.61 15.50 6.78
C ARG A 100 -5.38 15.96 8.02
N PRO A 101 -6.43 16.80 7.86
CA PRO A 101 -7.38 17.06 8.93
C PRO A 101 -8.06 15.76 9.37
N GLY A 102 -8.48 15.72 10.63
CA GLY A 102 -9.18 14.57 11.22
C GLY A 102 -10.29 15.03 12.15
N VAL A 103 -10.87 14.08 12.89
CA VAL A 103 -11.97 14.35 13.82
C VAL A 103 -11.60 13.76 15.18
N SER A 104 -11.61 14.56 16.24
CA SER A 104 -11.34 14.07 17.60
C SER A 104 -12.44 13.15 18.10
N ASP A 105 -12.19 12.43 19.20
CA ASP A 105 -13.19 11.58 19.87
C ASP A 105 -14.44 12.38 20.31
N THR A 106 -14.28 13.70 20.50
CA THR A 106 -15.37 14.64 20.81
C THR A 106 -16.11 15.15 19.58
N GLY A 107 -15.83 14.61 18.38
CA GLY A 107 -16.47 14.98 17.12
C GLY A 107 -16.01 16.32 16.54
N ARG A 108 -14.94 16.93 17.06
CA ARG A 108 -14.44 18.22 16.59
C ARG A 108 -13.43 18.04 15.46
N VAL A 109 -13.48 18.93 14.47
CA VAL A 109 -12.48 18.97 13.40
C VAL A 109 -11.12 19.36 14.00
N VAL A 110 -10.12 18.55 13.70
CA VAL A 110 -8.72 18.78 14.03
C VAL A 110 -8.00 19.19 12.76
N PRO A 111 -7.45 20.42 12.67
CA PRO A 111 -6.78 20.88 11.47
C PRO A 111 -5.46 20.12 11.23
N CYS A 112 -5.01 20.11 9.97
CA CYS A 112 -3.64 19.72 9.64
C CYS A 112 -2.68 20.88 9.94
N TYR A 113 -1.45 20.55 10.36
CA TYR A 113 -0.43 21.56 10.67
C TYR A 113 0.75 21.54 9.68
N ASN A 114 0.76 20.58 8.76
CA ASN A 114 1.91 20.26 7.92
C ASN A 114 1.62 20.46 6.43
N VAL A 115 1.24 21.68 6.07
CA VAL A 115 1.09 22.10 4.67
C VAL A 115 2.40 21.82 3.91
N GLY A 116 2.30 21.16 2.75
CA GLY A 116 3.43 20.81 1.89
C GLY A 116 4.04 19.42 2.13
N PHE A 117 3.53 18.64 3.08
CA PHE A 117 3.90 17.23 3.20
C PHE A 117 3.30 16.42 2.05
N PRO A 118 4.04 15.47 1.46
CA PRO A 118 3.51 14.66 0.38
C PRO A 118 2.48 13.65 0.91
N HIS A 119 1.36 13.50 0.22
CA HIS A 119 0.30 12.55 0.53
C HIS A 119 0.62 11.16 -0.04
N LEU A 120 1.21 10.29 0.78
CA LEU A 120 1.57 8.92 0.38
C LEU A 120 0.37 8.04 0.10
N ASP A 121 -0.74 8.21 0.81
CA ASP A 121 -1.99 7.50 0.54
C ASP A 121 -2.50 7.74 -0.89
N GLU A 122 -2.55 9.00 -1.31
CA GLU A 122 -2.97 9.41 -2.65
C GLU A 122 -2.00 8.92 -3.71
N PHE A 123 -0.69 9.05 -3.46
CA PHE A 123 0.35 8.53 -4.33
C PHE A 123 0.25 7.02 -4.52
N ALA A 124 0.12 6.27 -3.43
CA ALA A 124 0.04 4.82 -3.48
C ALA A 124 -1.20 4.36 -4.25
N ILE A 125 -2.37 4.95 -4.01
CA ILE A 125 -3.58 4.62 -4.78
C ILE A 125 -3.33 4.85 -6.26
N LYS A 126 -2.77 6.00 -6.65
CA LYS A 126 -2.47 6.29 -8.06
C LYS A 126 -1.49 5.26 -8.65
N LEU A 127 -0.44 4.89 -7.92
CA LEU A 127 0.56 3.93 -8.37
C LEU A 127 -0.02 2.51 -8.53
N PHE A 128 -0.80 2.04 -7.56
CA PHE A 128 -1.40 0.70 -7.62
C PHE A 128 -2.58 0.66 -8.62
N ALA A 129 -3.33 1.75 -8.77
CA ALA A 129 -4.47 1.84 -9.68
C ALA A 129 -4.10 2.16 -11.14
N SER A 130 -2.96 2.82 -11.41
CA SER A 130 -2.49 3.10 -12.78
C SER A 130 -2.21 1.84 -13.60
N GLY A 131 -2.32 0.67 -12.96
CA GLY A 131 -1.96 -0.61 -13.49
C GLY A 131 -0.46 -0.81 -13.42
N TYR A 132 -0.07 -2.05 -13.13
CA TYR A 132 1.17 -2.60 -13.63
C TYR A 132 1.32 -2.27 -15.13
N PRO A 133 2.53 -2.01 -15.68
CA PRO A 133 2.71 -1.98 -17.12
C PRO A 133 2.11 -3.28 -17.65
N GLY A 134 1.00 -3.18 -18.38
CA GLY A 134 0.32 -4.35 -18.91
C GLY A 134 1.32 -5.26 -19.64
N PRO A 135 0.95 -6.51 -19.93
CA PRO A 135 1.79 -7.54 -20.55
C PRO A 135 2.55 -7.18 -21.85
N LYS A 136 2.57 -5.92 -22.30
CA LYS A 136 3.48 -5.38 -23.31
C LYS A 136 4.96 -5.35 -22.88
N HIS A 137 5.27 -5.51 -21.58
CA HIS A 137 6.65 -5.61 -21.08
C HIS A 137 7.05 -7.01 -20.58
N MET A 138 6.08 -7.94 -20.49
CA MET A 138 6.36 -9.38 -20.55
C MET A 138 6.55 -9.66 -22.04
N SER A 139 7.75 -10.09 -22.44
CA SER A 139 8.10 -10.33 -23.84
C SER A 139 6.94 -10.85 -24.69
N SER A 140 6.76 -10.30 -25.89
CA SER A 140 5.88 -10.83 -26.96
C SER A 140 6.12 -12.33 -27.28
N CYS A 141 7.08 -12.98 -26.63
CA CYS A 141 7.35 -14.41 -26.74
C CYS A 141 6.39 -15.31 -25.93
N GLU A 142 5.54 -14.79 -25.04
CA GLU A 142 4.50 -15.58 -24.35
C GLU A 142 3.10 -15.36 -24.97
N ILE A 143 3.01 -15.34 -26.30
CA ILE A 143 1.77 -15.77 -26.96
C ILE A 143 1.72 -17.30 -26.78
N GLU A 144 1.44 -17.75 -25.57
CA GLU A 144 1.09 -19.15 -25.36
C GLU A 144 -0.22 -19.37 -26.12
N HIS A 145 -0.14 -20.16 -27.19
CA HIS A 145 -1.26 -20.77 -27.89
C HIS A 145 -1.99 -21.80 -27.00
N SER A 146 -2.30 -21.46 -25.74
CA SER A 146 -3.09 -22.31 -24.86
C SER A 146 -4.58 -22.04 -25.10
N SER A 147 -5.16 -22.79 -26.04
CA SER A 147 -6.57 -22.81 -26.40
C SER A 147 -7.43 -23.49 -25.32
N SER A 148 -7.49 -22.93 -24.10
CA SER A 148 -8.42 -23.37 -23.06
C SER A 148 -9.41 -22.26 -22.70
N THR A 149 -10.72 -22.56 -22.80
CA THR A 149 -11.82 -21.63 -22.50
C THR A 149 -11.77 -21.11 -21.06
N THR A 150 -11.27 -21.91 -20.12
CA THR A 150 -11.14 -21.53 -18.69
C THR A 150 -10.05 -20.49 -18.45
N THR A 151 -8.94 -20.54 -19.21
CA THR A 151 -7.89 -19.51 -19.14
C THR A 151 -8.40 -18.16 -19.61
N ASN A 152 -9.29 -18.17 -20.61
CA ASN A 152 -9.93 -16.97 -21.15
C ASN A 152 -10.90 -16.34 -20.12
N ILE A 153 -11.78 -17.14 -19.50
CA ILE A 153 -12.73 -16.67 -18.47
C ILE A 153 -11.99 -16.05 -17.27
N ASN A 154 -10.94 -16.69 -16.77
CA ASN A 154 -10.21 -16.17 -15.62
C ASN A 154 -9.53 -14.82 -15.89
N ALA A 155 -9.03 -14.61 -17.11
CA ALA A 155 -8.47 -13.33 -17.52
C ALA A 155 -9.56 -12.23 -17.54
N ILE A 156 -10.73 -12.52 -18.12
CA ILE A 156 -11.88 -11.59 -18.13
C ILE A 156 -12.30 -11.21 -16.71
N LEU A 157 -12.40 -12.18 -15.80
CA LEU A 157 -12.77 -11.92 -14.40
C LEU A 157 -11.72 -11.06 -13.69
N CYS A 158 -10.43 -11.27 -13.94
CA CYS A 158 -9.37 -10.42 -13.39
C CYS A 158 -9.47 -8.98 -13.92
N ASP A 159 -9.72 -8.81 -15.22
CA ASP A 159 -9.83 -7.49 -15.85
C ASP A 159 -11.06 -6.74 -15.32
N GLN A 160 -12.20 -7.42 -15.16
CA GLN A 160 -13.39 -6.84 -14.55
C GLN A 160 -13.13 -6.42 -13.11
N ALA A 161 -12.56 -7.30 -12.29
CA ALA A 161 -12.27 -7.01 -10.89
C ALA A 161 -11.32 -5.80 -10.73
N ARG A 162 -10.34 -5.67 -11.64
CA ARG A 162 -9.46 -4.49 -11.70
C ARG A 162 -10.20 -3.23 -12.14
N SER A 163 -11.09 -3.33 -13.12
CA SER A 163 -11.91 -2.20 -13.57
C SER A 163 -12.75 -1.66 -12.41
N ASP A 164 -13.40 -2.54 -11.66
CA ASP A 164 -14.22 -2.17 -10.51
C ASP A 164 -13.37 -1.46 -9.43
N LEU A 165 -12.18 -1.98 -9.11
CA LEU A 165 -11.25 -1.33 -8.19
C LEU A 165 -10.71 0.01 -8.72
N SER A 166 -10.56 0.17 -10.04
CA SER A 166 -10.16 1.44 -10.63
C SER A 166 -11.23 2.51 -10.42
N VAL A 167 -12.51 2.16 -10.56
CA VAL A 167 -13.63 3.06 -10.26
C VAL A 167 -13.60 3.45 -8.78
N LEU A 168 -13.49 2.47 -7.88
CA LEU A 168 -13.38 2.72 -6.45
C LEU A 168 -12.15 3.56 -6.08
N SER A 169 -11.03 3.38 -6.79
CA SER A 169 -9.82 4.21 -6.57
C SER A 169 -10.09 5.69 -6.85
N VAL A 170 -10.84 6.00 -7.90
CA VAL A 170 -11.23 7.39 -8.21
C VAL A 170 -12.18 7.95 -7.15
N GLU A 171 -13.12 7.15 -6.65
CA GLU A 171 -14.00 7.54 -5.56
C GLU A 171 -13.22 7.83 -4.27
N VAL A 172 -12.28 6.95 -3.89
CA VAL A 172 -11.41 7.14 -2.73
C VAL A 172 -10.55 8.40 -2.89
N LEU A 173 -9.96 8.65 -4.07
CA LEU A 173 -9.18 9.85 -4.32
C LEU A 173 -10.03 11.13 -4.19
N THR A 174 -11.26 11.09 -4.70
CA THR A 174 -12.23 12.20 -4.57
C THR A 174 -12.59 12.42 -3.11
N PHE A 175 -12.84 11.35 -2.37
CA PHE A 175 -13.09 11.38 -0.94
C PHE A 175 -11.91 11.98 -0.16
N LEU A 176 -10.67 11.52 -0.38
CA LEU A 176 -9.47 12.07 0.28
C LEU A 176 -9.25 13.55 -0.03
N LYS A 177 -9.56 14.00 -1.25
CA LYS A 177 -9.52 15.42 -1.60
C LYS A 177 -10.50 16.23 -0.74
N ARG A 178 -11.70 15.70 -0.50
CA ARG A 178 -12.68 16.34 0.40
C ARG A 178 -12.24 16.31 1.87
N VAL A 179 -11.60 15.22 2.33
CA VAL A 179 -10.98 15.15 3.66
C VAL A 179 -9.93 16.23 3.85
N THR A 180 -9.12 16.50 2.82
CA THR A 180 -8.11 17.59 2.85
C THR A 180 -8.75 18.95 3.07
N GLY A 181 -9.95 19.17 2.53
CA GLY A 181 -10.72 20.40 2.65
C GLY A 181 -11.66 20.45 3.86
N LEU A 182 -11.51 19.53 4.82
CA LEU A 182 -12.35 19.48 6.01
C LEU A 182 -12.10 20.69 6.92
N GLN A 183 -13.15 21.47 7.15
CA GLN A 183 -13.13 22.72 7.94
C GLN A 183 -14.24 22.79 8.98
N SER A 184 -15.36 22.07 8.79
CA SER A 184 -16.53 22.18 9.65
C SER A 184 -17.11 20.83 10.08
N GLN A 185 -17.86 20.84 11.18
CA GLN A 185 -18.51 19.64 11.72
C GLN A 185 -19.64 19.11 10.81
N TYR A 186 -20.27 19.96 9.99
CA TYR A 186 -21.27 19.52 9.02
C TYR A 186 -20.65 18.60 7.95
N GLN A 187 -19.45 18.94 7.47
CA GLN A 187 -18.71 18.11 6.51
C GLN A 187 -18.30 16.76 7.11
N VAL A 188 -18.10 16.69 8.44
CA VAL A 188 -17.75 15.44 9.12
C VAL A 188 -18.83 14.38 8.94
N ALA A 189 -20.10 14.72 9.18
CA ALA A 189 -21.20 13.77 9.05
C ALA A 189 -21.33 13.22 7.62
N GLU A 190 -21.26 14.12 6.63
CA GLU A 190 -21.33 13.75 5.21
C GLU A 190 -20.14 12.88 4.78
N LEU A 191 -18.93 13.22 5.23
CA LEU A 191 -17.74 12.45 4.90
C LEU A 191 -17.70 11.10 5.62
N MET A 192 -18.19 11.00 6.86
CA MET A 192 -18.34 9.72 7.55
C MET A 192 -19.35 8.81 6.82
N ALA A 193 -20.47 9.36 6.35
CA ALA A 193 -21.41 8.61 5.51
C ALA A 193 -20.76 8.13 4.20
N THR A 194 -20.00 9.02 3.54
CA THR A 194 -19.23 8.68 2.33
C THR A 194 -18.20 7.57 2.61
N ARG A 195 -17.48 7.66 3.73
CA ARG A 195 -16.51 6.64 4.17
C ARG A 195 -17.19 5.28 4.34
N THR A 196 -18.34 5.24 5.03
CA THR A 196 -19.12 4.01 5.23
C THR A 196 -19.60 3.43 3.91
N GLN A 197 -20.07 4.26 2.98
CA GLN A 197 -20.49 3.82 1.65
C GLN A 197 -19.31 3.17 0.88
N ILE A 198 -18.16 3.83 0.84
CA ILE A 198 -16.95 3.31 0.16
C ILE A 198 -16.51 1.98 0.78
N LEU A 199 -16.49 1.88 2.11
CA LEU A 199 -16.16 0.62 2.79
C LEU A 199 -17.16 -0.48 2.46
N GLY A 200 -18.45 -0.17 2.37
CA GLY A 200 -19.48 -1.11 1.91
C GLY A 200 -19.25 -1.60 0.49
N CYS A 201 -18.85 -0.71 -0.43
CA CYS A 201 -18.49 -1.10 -1.80
C CYS A 201 -17.24 -2.00 -1.85
N LEU A 202 -16.20 -1.67 -1.07
CA LEU A 202 -14.97 -2.48 -0.97
C LEU A 202 -15.27 -3.86 -0.38
N GLN A 203 -16.15 -3.95 0.62
CA GLN A 203 -16.56 -5.21 1.22
C GLN A 203 -17.39 -6.06 0.23
N SER A 204 -18.31 -5.44 -0.51
CA SER A 204 -19.09 -6.12 -1.56
C SER A 204 -18.19 -6.67 -2.68
N TRP A 205 -17.20 -5.89 -3.11
CA TRP A 205 -16.19 -6.35 -4.06
C TRP A 205 -15.41 -7.56 -3.54
N GLU A 206 -14.97 -7.51 -2.27
CA GLU A 206 -14.24 -8.61 -1.65
C GLU A 206 -15.08 -9.89 -1.57
N GLN A 207 -16.34 -9.79 -1.15
CA GLN A 207 -17.26 -10.93 -1.08
C GLN A 207 -17.49 -11.57 -2.45
N THR A 208 -17.49 -10.75 -3.51
CA THR A 208 -17.73 -11.22 -4.89
C THR A 208 -16.49 -11.88 -5.50
N TYR A 209 -15.29 -11.34 -5.24
CA TYR A 209 -14.09 -11.71 -5.99
C TYR A 209 -13.04 -12.50 -5.18
N SER A 210 -12.98 -12.35 -3.86
CA SER A 210 -11.87 -12.90 -3.04
C SER A 210 -11.71 -14.41 -3.15
N GLN A 211 -12.81 -15.16 -3.14
CA GLN A 211 -12.77 -16.62 -3.28
C GLN A 211 -12.24 -17.02 -4.67
N THR A 212 -12.82 -16.42 -5.71
CA THR A 212 -12.39 -16.59 -7.11
C THR A 212 -10.90 -16.27 -7.29
N ALA A 213 -10.42 -15.18 -6.70
CA ALA A 213 -9.02 -14.80 -6.74
C ALA A 213 -8.12 -15.84 -6.06
N ASN A 214 -8.51 -16.34 -4.89
CA ASN A 214 -7.77 -17.37 -4.17
C ASN A 214 -7.69 -18.68 -4.94
N ASP A 215 -8.77 -19.08 -5.61
CA ASP A 215 -8.81 -20.28 -6.45
C ASP A 215 -7.92 -20.12 -7.68
N MET A 216 -7.91 -18.94 -8.30
CA MET A 216 -6.97 -18.61 -9.39
C MET A 216 -5.52 -18.70 -8.92
N ILE A 217 -5.18 -18.10 -7.76
CA ILE A 217 -3.82 -18.05 -7.21
C ILE A 217 -3.29 -19.47 -6.92
N LYS A 218 -4.12 -20.34 -6.34
CA LYS A 218 -3.74 -21.71 -5.95
C LYS A 218 -3.82 -22.72 -7.10
N GLY A 219 -4.66 -22.45 -8.10
CA GLY A 219 -4.93 -23.37 -9.20
C GLY A 219 -3.87 -23.37 -10.30
N MET A 220 -4.16 -24.12 -11.37
CA MET A 220 -3.31 -24.24 -12.56
C MET A 220 -3.44 -23.06 -13.54
N SER A 221 -3.83 -21.87 -13.06
CA SER A 221 -3.98 -20.68 -13.90
C SER A 221 -2.63 -20.17 -14.39
N SER A 222 -2.64 -19.48 -15.54
CA SER A 222 -1.43 -18.84 -16.07
C SER A 222 -0.83 -17.85 -15.07
N LYS A 223 0.49 -17.64 -15.15
CA LYS A 223 1.21 -16.72 -14.26
C LYS A 223 0.59 -15.31 -14.26
N ARG A 224 0.17 -14.84 -15.44
CA ARG A 224 -0.51 -13.55 -15.63
C ARG A 224 -1.80 -13.46 -14.81
N VAL A 225 -2.64 -14.48 -14.87
CA VAL A 225 -3.92 -14.54 -14.14
C VAL A 225 -3.67 -14.58 -12.63
N ARG A 226 -2.75 -15.44 -12.17
CA ARG A 226 -2.38 -15.55 -10.75
C ARG A 226 -1.89 -14.23 -10.20
N PHE A 227 -1.02 -13.56 -10.95
CA PHE A 227 -0.49 -12.26 -10.56
C PHE A 227 -1.59 -11.19 -10.56
N GLY A 228 -2.44 -11.15 -11.59
CA GLY A 228 -3.57 -10.22 -11.68
C GLY A 228 -4.50 -10.34 -10.48
N ALA A 229 -4.88 -11.57 -10.10
CA ALA A 229 -5.69 -11.85 -8.93
C ALA A 229 -5.03 -11.37 -7.62
N ALA A 230 -3.76 -11.72 -7.40
CA ALA A 230 -3.02 -11.28 -6.21
C ALA A 230 -2.87 -9.76 -6.13
N PHE A 231 -2.61 -9.10 -7.27
CA PHE A 231 -2.46 -7.66 -7.34
C PHE A 231 -3.79 -6.92 -7.12
N SER A 232 -4.91 -7.46 -7.59
CA SER A 232 -6.25 -6.92 -7.30
C SER A 232 -6.55 -6.98 -5.79
N LEU A 233 -6.25 -8.10 -5.13
CA LEU A 233 -6.38 -8.21 -3.67
C LEU A 233 -5.47 -7.22 -2.94
N LEU A 234 -4.26 -6.96 -3.46
CA LEU A 234 -3.35 -5.96 -2.89
C LEU A 234 -3.91 -4.53 -3.02
N LEU A 235 -4.43 -4.16 -4.20
CA LEU A 235 -5.03 -2.84 -4.41
C LEU A 235 -6.27 -2.64 -3.53
N HIS A 236 -7.15 -3.65 -3.44
CA HIS A 236 -8.27 -3.64 -2.50
C HIS A 236 -7.80 -3.37 -1.06
N GLY A 237 -6.77 -4.10 -0.62
CA GLY A 237 -6.15 -3.91 0.69
C GLY A 237 -5.66 -2.48 0.93
N VAL A 238 -4.95 -1.91 -0.05
CA VAL A 238 -4.47 -0.51 0.00
C VAL A 238 -5.65 0.46 0.15
N LEU A 239 -6.71 0.31 -0.65
CA LEU A 239 -7.90 1.16 -0.57
C LEU A 239 -8.57 1.04 0.80
N THR A 240 -8.77 -0.18 1.29
CA THR A 240 -9.39 -0.45 2.60
C THR A 240 -8.62 0.21 3.74
N VAL A 241 -7.29 0.04 3.78
CA VAL A 241 -6.44 0.68 4.81
C VAL A 241 -6.53 2.20 4.74
N VAL A 242 -6.46 2.79 3.54
CA VAL A 242 -6.52 4.25 3.37
C VAL A 242 -7.87 4.81 3.83
N VAL A 243 -8.97 4.19 3.42
CA VAL A 243 -10.33 4.64 3.78
C VAL A 243 -10.58 4.46 5.27
N ASN A 244 -10.10 3.36 5.86
CA ASN A 244 -10.22 3.13 7.30
C ASN A 244 -9.50 4.19 8.12
N LEU A 245 -8.30 4.58 7.69
CA LEU A 245 -7.49 5.61 8.35
C LEU A 245 -7.96 7.04 8.04
N ALA A 246 -8.79 7.24 7.03
CA ALA A 246 -9.31 8.56 6.70
C ALA A 246 -10.27 9.07 7.79
N ILE A 247 -10.11 10.34 8.17
CA ILE A 247 -11.00 11.11 9.08
C ILE A 247 -11.01 10.62 10.55
N GLY A 248 -10.27 9.57 10.89
CA GLY A 248 -10.18 9.05 12.27
C GLY A 248 -9.53 10.01 13.28
N ALA A 249 -9.87 9.84 14.56
CA ALA A 249 -9.21 10.50 15.68
C ALA A 249 -7.75 10.09 15.75
N SER A 250 -6.87 11.07 16.03
CA SER A 250 -5.39 11.09 16.07
C SER A 250 -4.64 9.96 16.82
N THR A 251 -5.28 8.86 17.20
CA THR A 251 -4.63 7.57 17.55
C THR A 251 -4.61 6.58 16.37
N TYR A 252 -3.42 6.34 15.79
CA TYR A 252 -3.22 5.25 14.83
C TYR A 252 -3.28 4.00 15.68
N ASP A 253 -4.48 3.45 15.83
CA ASP A 253 -4.63 2.22 16.56
C ASP A 253 -4.29 1.06 15.63
N GLY A 254 -3.00 0.73 15.60
CA GLY A 254 -2.48 -0.43 14.86
C GLY A 254 -3.15 -1.74 15.27
N HIS A 255 -3.84 -1.80 16.42
CA HIS A 255 -4.61 -2.96 16.84
C HIS A 255 -5.91 -3.12 16.05
N SER A 256 -6.55 -2.02 15.63
CA SER A 256 -7.82 -2.05 14.87
C SER A 256 -7.65 -2.60 13.45
N LEU A 257 -6.55 -2.22 12.78
CA LEU A 257 -6.21 -2.67 11.41
C LEU A 257 -5.28 -3.89 11.39
N GLY A 258 -4.95 -4.48 12.53
CA GLY A 258 -3.87 -5.48 12.64
C GLY A 258 -4.09 -6.72 11.78
N SER A 259 -5.32 -7.24 11.75
CA SER A 259 -5.70 -8.40 10.93
C SER A 259 -5.67 -8.09 9.44
N GLU A 260 -6.23 -6.95 9.04
CA GLU A 260 -6.29 -6.49 7.65
C GLU A 260 -4.88 -6.25 7.10
N VAL A 261 -4.02 -5.58 7.86
CA VAL A 261 -2.62 -5.36 7.51
C VAL A 261 -1.86 -6.68 7.37
N ALA A 262 -2.12 -7.67 8.22
CA ALA A 262 -1.49 -8.99 8.13
C ALA A 262 -1.90 -9.72 6.83
N ILE A 263 -3.19 -9.68 6.47
CA ILE A 263 -3.70 -10.26 5.23
C ILE A 263 -3.03 -9.58 4.02
N ILE A 264 -2.95 -8.26 4.01
CA ILE A 264 -2.37 -7.53 2.87
C ILE A 264 -0.87 -7.79 2.75
N LYS A 265 -0.14 -7.90 3.87
CA LYS A 265 1.26 -8.33 3.86
C LYS A 265 1.42 -9.72 3.23
N ALA A 266 0.56 -10.67 3.59
CA ALA A 266 0.58 -12.01 2.99
C ALA A 266 0.30 -11.95 1.48
N THR A 267 -0.68 -11.16 1.05
CA THR A 267 -0.99 -10.94 -0.37
C THR A 267 0.19 -10.29 -1.12
N ALA A 268 0.84 -9.30 -0.53
CA ALA A 268 2.01 -8.65 -1.11
C ALA A 268 3.20 -9.62 -1.26
N HIS A 269 3.41 -10.51 -0.28
CA HIS A 269 4.38 -11.60 -0.39
C HIS A 269 4.02 -12.57 -1.52
N MET A 270 2.76 -12.99 -1.63
CA MET A 270 2.31 -13.85 -2.72
C MET A 270 2.54 -13.21 -4.10
N ALA A 271 2.16 -11.94 -4.28
CA ALA A 271 2.39 -11.21 -5.53
C ALA A 271 3.87 -11.13 -5.89
N THR A 272 4.73 -10.93 -4.90
CA THR A 272 6.20 -10.91 -5.05
C THR A 272 6.74 -12.25 -5.54
N GLU A 273 6.32 -13.36 -4.92
CA GLU A 273 6.80 -14.70 -5.29
C GLU A 273 6.27 -15.17 -6.64
N ILE A 274 5.01 -14.86 -6.96
CA ILE A 274 4.46 -15.09 -8.31
C ILE A 274 5.26 -14.32 -9.35
N GLY A 275 5.66 -13.07 -9.07
CA GLY A 275 6.50 -12.27 -9.97
C GLY A 275 7.88 -12.88 -10.21
N LYS A 276 8.56 -13.30 -9.15
CA LYS A 276 9.96 -13.81 -9.17
C LYS A 276 10.17 -15.17 -9.85
N SER A 277 9.13 -15.99 -10.00
CA SER A 277 9.21 -17.34 -10.55
C SER A 277 9.47 -17.35 -12.07
N ALA A 278 10.59 -16.75 -12.51
CA ALA A 278 11.08 -16.72 -13.89
C ALA A 278 12.50 -17.28 -13.94
#